data_AF-A0A2E9TDD2-F1
#
_entry.id   AF-A0A2E9TDD2-F1
#
_cell.length_a   1.000
_cell.length_b   1.000
_cell.length_c   1.000
_cell.angle_alpha   90.00
_cell.angle_beta   90.00
_cell.angle_gamma   90.00
#
_symmetry.space_group_name_H-M   'P 1'
#
loop_
_entity.id
_entity.type
_entity.pdbx_description
1 polymer ?
#
loop_
_entity_poly.entity_id
_entity_poly.type
_entity_poly.pdbx_seq_one_letter_code
_entity_poly.pdbx_strand_id
1 'polypeptide(L)'
;MAKGRRAGQGVQVNYLLEIIGTAMNLMAYAIIARALSTWFPSARNNPLIIILYRITDPILIPLSRVIPRAGMFDFSPMVAVFGLFFLSWVFLNV
;
A
#
# COMPACT_ATOMS: atom_id res chain seq x y z
N MET A 1 17.66 -37.51 31.32
CA MET A 1 17.08 -37.58 29.96
C MET A 1 16.85 -36.17 29.46
N ALA A 2 17.72 -35.66 28.58
CA ALA A 2 17.80 -34.25 28.21
C ALA A 2 16.71 -33.85 27.20
N LYS A 3 15.70 -33.10 27.65
CA LYS A 3 14.76 -32.42 26.74
C LYS A 3 15.34 -31.06 26.40
N GLY A 4 15.82 -30.98 25.16
CA GLY A 4 16.79 -30.01 24.69
C GLY A 4 16.34 -28.55 24.65
N ARG A 5 17.37 -27.72 24.68
CA ARG A 5 17.45 -26.27 24.50
C ARG A 5 16.83 -25.78 23.18
N ARG A 6 15.50 -25.83 23.02
CA ARG A 6 14.78 -25.25 21.87
C ARG A 6 14.01 -23.97 22.19
N ALA A 7 14.43 -23.23 23.21
CA ALA A 7 13.79 -21.97 23.61
C ALA A 7 14.46 -20.71 23.02
N GLY A 8 15.53 -20.84 22.23
CA GLY A 8 16.32 -19.70 21.75
C GLY A 8 16.31 -19.44 20.24
N GLN A 9 15.66 -20.30 19.44
CA GLN A 9 15.77 -20.25 17.97
C GLN A 9 14.51 -19.73 17.24
N GLY A 10 13.42 -19.41 17.95
CA GLY A 10 12.14 -19.02 17.33
C GLY A 10 11.87 -17.52 17.20
N VAL A 11 12.75 -16.67 17.70
CA VAL A 11 12.57 -15.20 17.70
C VAL A 11 13.46 -14.52 16.65
N GLN A 12 14.68 -15.02 16.45
CA GLN A 12 15.67 -14.37 15.58
C GLN A 12 15.37 -14.54 14.08
N VAL A 13 14.73 -15.65 13.70
CA VAL A 13 14.36 -15.95 12.30
C VAL A 13 13.24 -15.01 11.81
N ASN A 14 12.55 -14.32 12.73
CA ASN A 14 11.37 -13.52 12.41
C ASN A 14 11.72 -12.10 11.95
N TYR A 15 12.80 -11.49 12.44
CA TYR A 15 13.08 -10.07 12.13
C TYR A 15 13.29 -9.80 10.64
N LEU A 16 14.03 -10.67 9.93
CA LEU A 16 14.22 -10.52 8.48
C LEU A 16 12.91 -10.70 7.72
N LEU A 17 12.10 -11.71 8.11
CA LEU A 17 10.81 -11.98 7.51
C LEU A 17 9.80 -10.85 7.78
N GLU A 18 9.82 -10.27 8.96
CA GLU A 18 9.00 -9.12 9.35
C GLU A 18 9.37 -7.85 8.59
N ILE A 19 10.66 -7.57 8.42
CA ILE A 19 11.12 -6.43 7.61
C ILE A 19 10.70 -6.61 6.15
N ILE A 20 10.89 -7.81 5.59
CA ILE A 20 10.45 -8.11 4.22
C ILE A 20 8.93 -7.97 4.10
N GLY A 21 8.17 -8.54 5.02
CA GLY A 21 6.70 -8.43 5.04
C GLY A 21 6.22 -6.99 5.15
N THR A 22 6.87 -6.19 5.98
CA THR A 22 6.58 -4.75 6.13
C THR A 22 6.89 -4.00 4.84
N ALA A 23 8.03 -4.27 4.20
CA ALA A 23 8.40 -3.67 2.92
C ALA A 23 7.41 -4.04 1.81
N MET A 24 6.93 -5.29 1.78
CA MET A 24 5.89 -5.73 0.84
C MET A 24 4.56 -5.00 1.06
N ASN A 25 4.13 -4.84 2.31
CA ASN A 25 2.93 -4.07 2.65
C ASN A 25 3.07 -2.60 2.25
N LEU A 26 4.22 -1.99 2.52
CA LEU A 26 4.52 -0.62 2.11
C LEU A 26 4.47 -0.46 0.58
N MET A 27 5.00 -1.44 -0.16
CA MET A 27 4.92 -1.48 -1.62
C MET A 27 3.46 -1.57 -2.10
N ALA A 28 2.63 -2.40 -1.46
CA ALA A 28 1.21 -2.51 -1.79
C ALA A 28 0.48 -1.18 -1.59
N TYR A 29 0.69 -0.52 -0.46
CA TYR A 29 0.13 0.82 -0.20
C TYR A 29 0.65 1.87 -1.19
N ALA A 30 1.92 1.82 -1.58
CA ALA A 30 2.48 2.71 -2.58
C ALA A 30 1.85 2.53 -3.96
N ILE A 31 1.57 1.29 -4.37
CA ILE A 31 0.87 0.96 -5.62
C ILE A 31 -0.58 1.46 -5.57
N ILE A 32 -1.27 1.32 -4.44
CA ILE A 32 -2.62 1.87 -4.24
C ILE A 32 -2.57 3.40 -4.34
N ALA A 33 -1.67 4.07 -3.62
CA ALA A 33 -1.52 5.52 -3.68
C ALA A 33 -1.21 6.01 -5.11
N ARG A 34 -0.41 5.24 -5.87
CA ARG A 34 -0.15 5.52 -7.28
C ARG A 34 -1.44 5.41 -8.10
N ALA A 35 -2.24 4.37 -7.91
CA ALA A 35 -3.53 4.23 -8.58
C ALA A 35 -4.45 5.42 -8.26
N LEU A 36 -4.57 5.81 -6.98
CA LEU A 36 -5.34 6.98 -6.54
C LEU A 36 -4.84 8.28 -7.22
N SER A 37 -3.52 8.45 -7.37
CA SER A 37 -2.94 9.65 -7.99
C SER A 37 -3.31 9.82 -9.46
N THR A 38 -3.67 8.74 -10.17
CA THR A 38 -4.06 8.81 -11.60
C THR A 38 -5.34 9.60 -11.82
N TRP A 39 -6.19 9.74 -10.79
CA TRP A 39 -7.45 10.47 -10.87
C TRP A 39 -7.32 11.97 -10.64
N PHE A 40 -6.15 12.41 -10.16
CA PHE A 40 -5.87 13.81 -9.94
C PHE A 40 -4.81 14.29 -10.94
N PRO A 41 -5.21 14.88 -12.08
CA PRO A 41 -4.25 15.38 -13.08
C PRO A 41 -3.25 16.38 -12.50
N SER A 42 -3.67 17.19 -11.53
CA SER A 42 -2.81 18.13 -10.79
C SER A 42 -1.74 17.45 -9.94
N ALA A 43 -2.01 16.23 -9.44
CA ALA A 43 -1.07 15.47 -8.63
C ALA A 43 0.12 14.93 -9.45
N ARG A 44 -0.01 14.84 -10.79
CA ARG A 44 1.04 14.35 -11.68
C ARG A 44 2.34 15.17 -11.58
N ASN A 45 2.24 16.47 -11.30
CA ASN A 45 3.39 17.37 -11.18
C ASN A 45 3.90 17.51 -9.74
N ASN A 46 3.28 16.82 -8.77
CA ASN A 46 3.71 16.87 -7.38
C ASN A 46 4.99 16.02 -7.19
N PRO A 47 6.07 16.58 -6.63
CA PRO A 47 7.33 15.86 -6.40
C PRO A 47 7.16 14.53 -5.65
N LEU A 48 6.23 14.45 -4.70
CA LEU A 48 5.97 13.23 -3.93
C LEU A 48 5.38 12.12 -4.80
N ILE A 49 4.49 12.47 -5.71
CA ILE A 49 3.90 11.52 -6.65
C ILE A 49 4.95 11.07 -7.66
N ILE A 50 5.82 11.96 -8.14
CA ILE A 50 6.93 11.57 -9.02
C ILE A 50 7.84 10.53 -8.34
N ILE A 51 8.16 10.72 -7.07
CA ILE A 51 8.94 9.75 -6.27
C ILE A 51 8.18 8.43 -6.13
N LEU A 52 6.88 8.48 -5.86
CA LEU A 52 6.03 7.28 -5.76
C LEU A 52 6.05 6.44 -7.04
N TYR A 53 5.96 7.08 -8.21
CA TYR A 53 6.08 6.40 -9.50
C TYR A 53 7.48 5.79 -9.66
N ARG A 54 8.54 6.54 -9.36
CA ARG A 54 9.93 6.02 -9.44
C ARG A 54 10.18 4.80 -8.57
N ILE A 55 9.58 4.75 -7.38
CA ILE A 55 9.74 3.61 -6.45
C ILE A 55 8.93 2.39 -6.92
N THR A 56 7.73 2.61 -7.47
CA THR A 56 6.84 1.51 -7.88
C THR A 56 7.06 1.02 -9.31
N ASP A 57 7.63 1.85 -10.18
CA ASP A 57 7.87 1.57 -11.61
C ASP A 57 8.73 0.34 -11.88
N PRO A 58 9.86 0.10 -11.19
CA PRO A 58 10.70 -1.08 -11.44
C PRO A 58 9.96 -2.41 -11.30
N ILE A 59 8.91 -2.44 -10.46
CA ILE A 59 8.10 -3.63 -10.19
C ILE A 59 6.86 -3.66 -11.09
N LEU A 60 6.17 -2.52 -11.22
CA LEU A 60 4.93 -2.44 -11.99
C LEU A 60 5.15 -2.46 -13.50
N ILE A 61 6.24 -1.89 -14.03
CA ILE A 61 6.50 -1.84 -15.48
C ILE A 61 6.62 -3.26 -16.07
N PRO A 62 7.47 -4.16 -15.52
CA PRO A 62 7.54 -5.54 -16.01
C PRO A 62 6.19 -6.27 -15.87
N LEU A 63 5.51 -6.11 -14.74
CA LEU A 63 4.23 -6.78 -14.47
C LEU A 63 3.12 -6.31 -15.41
N SER A 64 3.11 -5.03 -15.77
CA SER A 64 2.13 -4.43 -16.69
C SER A 64 2.27 -4.91 -18.14
N ARG A 65 3.34 -5.65 -18.48
CA ARG A 65 3.47 -6.33 -19.77
C ARG A 65 2.66 -7.63 -19.83
N VAL A 66 2.36 -8.23 -18.69
CA VAL A 66 1.60 -9.48 -18.58
C VAL A 66 0.13 -9.21 -18.27
N ILE A 67 -0.15 -8.23 -17.41
CA ILE A 67 -1.51 -7.87 -17.00
C ILE A 67 -1.89 -6.55 -17.69
N PRO A 68 -2.87 -6.54 -18.62
CA PRO A 68 -3.34 -5.31 -19.24
C PRO A 68 -3.93 -4.39 -18.17
N ARG A 69 -3.61 -3.09 -18.27
CA ARG A 69 -4.05 -2.06 -17.31
C ARG A 69 -5.58 -1.93 -17.40
N ALA A 70 -6.31 -2.40 -16.39
CA ALA A 70 -7.71 -2.04 -16.22
C ALA A 70 -7.78 -0.51 -16.00
N GLY A 71 -8.66 0.16 -16.75
CA GLY A 71 -8.59 1.59 -17.08
C GLY A 71 -8.88 2.63 -15.97
N MET A 72 -9.36 3.80 -16.45
CA MET A 72 -9.18 5.18 -15.95
C MET A 72 -10.18 5.72 -14.90
N PHE A 73 -11.05 4.92 -14.30
CA PHE A 73 -12.12 5.43 -13.42
C PHE A 73 -12.27 4.52 -12.21
N ASP A 74 -12.05 5.06 -11.00
CA ASP A 74 -12.26 4.29 -9.78
C ASP A 74 -12.97 5.15 -8.72
N PHE A 75 -13.96 4.50 -8.11
CA PHE A 75 -15.00 5.04 -7.23
C PHE A 75 -14.52 5.20 -5.78
N SER A 76 -13.28 4.80 -5.47
CA SER A 76 -12.70 4.94 -4.14
C SER A 76 -12.72 6.37 -3.56
N PRO A 77 -12.68 7.49 -4.33
CA PRO A 77 -12.82 8.84 -3.77
C PRO A 77 -14.22 9.06 -3.21
N MET A 78 -15.24 8.51 -3.86
CA MET A 78 -16.61 8.57 -3.33
C MET A 78 -16.69 7.79 -2.03
N VAL A 79 -16.08 6.60 -1.95
CA VAL A 79 -16.06 5.79 -0.71
C VAL A 79 -15.31 6.51 0.43
N ALA A 80 -14.18 7.13 0.13
CA ALA A 80 -13.41 7.89 1.13
C ALA A 80 -14.16 9.13 1.63
N VAL A 81 -14.81 9.87 0.73
CA VAL A 81 -15.63 11.04 1.05
C VAL A 81 -16.88 10.62 1.83
N PHE A 82 -17.55 9.53 1.44
CA PHE A 82 -18.68 8.96 2.18
C PHE A 82 -18.26 8.50 3.59
N GLY A 83 -17.12 7.85 3.73
CA GLY A 83 -16.60 7.41 5.03
C GLY A 83 -16.27 8.58 5.97
N LEU A 84 -15.65 9.64 5.45
CA LEU A 84 -15.38 10.87 6.19
C LEU A 84 -16.67 11.59 6.61
N PHE A 85 -17.64 11.73 5.71
CA PHE A 85 -18.93 12.33 6.03
C PHE A 85 -19.70 11.50 7.06
N PHE A 86 -19.70 10.17 6.93
CA PHE A 86 -20.33 9.28 7.89
C PHE A 86 -19.70 9.40 9.27
N LEU A 87 -18.36 9.39 9.36
CA LEU A 87 -17.65 9.49 10.62
C LEU A 87 -17.86 10.85 11.30
N SER A 88 -17.83 11.94 10.53
CA SER A 88 -18.16 13.28 11.02
C SER A 88 -19.61 13.36 11.49
N TRP A 89 -20.55 12.74 10.78
CA TRP A 89 -21.96 12.72 11.18
C TRP A 89 -22.15 11.95 12.49
N VAL A 90 -21.57 10.76 12.64
CA VAL A 90 -21.63 9.97 13.88
C VAL A 90 -21.07 10.75 15.07
N PHE A 91 -19.92 11.41 14.91
CA PHE A 91 -19.29 12.19 15.99
C PHE A 91 -20.11 13.43 16.40
N LEU A 92 -20.83 14.05 15.46
CA LEU A 92 -21.66 15.24 15.74
C LEU A 92 -23.05 14.91 16.32
N ASN A 93 -23.48 13.64 16.24
CA ASN A 93 -24.79 13.18 16.71
C ASN A 93 -24.68 12.16 17.88
N VAL A 94 -23.48 12.01 18.44
CA VAL A 94 -23.18 11.32 19.70
C VAL A 94 -22.88 12.36 20.76
#